data_AF-A0A8T4ABA9-F1
#
_entry.id   AF-A0A8T4ABA9-F1
#
_cell.length_a   1.000
_cell.length_b   1.000
_cell.length_c   1.000
_cell.angle_alpha   90.00
_cell.angle_beta   90.00
_cell.angle_gamma   90.00
#
_symmetry.space_group_name_H-M   'P 1'
#
loop_
_entity.id
_entity.type
_entity.pdbx_description
1 polymer ?
#
loop_
_entity_poly.entity_id
_entity_poly.type
_entity_poly.pdbx_seq_one_letter_code
_entity_poly.pdbx_strand_id
1 'polypeptide(L)'
;MDSRQLKQELMRIFGNQIAFNKDFDSHAALIKNIDDTLLSWCQALKRGEIRALRAPKMEDCVIFIKKIGASNRCIVIKIVNGEFKEVHLGDHAYYDRLRKIIGLKKDSIIH
;
A
#
# COMPACT_ATOMS: atom_id res chain seq x y z
N MET A 1 5.41 -16.17 3.91
CA MET A 1 3.95 -16.15 3.72
C MET A 1 3.65 -16.21 2.23
N ASP A 2 2.58 -16.85 1.79
CA ASP A 2 2.15 -16.81 0.39
C ASP A 2 1.23 -15.60 0.09
N SER A 3 0.93 -15.32 -1.18
CA SER A 3 0.12 -14.15 -1.55
C SER A 3 -1.33 -14.23 -1.06
N ARG A 4 -1.88 -15.43 -0.91
CA ARG A 4 -3.24 -15.66 -0.42
C ARG A 4 -3.33 -15.37 1.07
N GLN A 5 -2.36 -15.84 1.84
CA GLN A 5 -2.22 -15.55 3.26
C GLN A 5 -2.03 -14.04 3.48
N LEU A 6 -1.17 -13.38 2.68
CA LEU A 6 -0.99 -11.92 2.76
C LEU A 6 -2.29 -11.16 2.53
N LYS A 7 -3.07 -11.53 1.50
CA LYS A 7 -4.38 -10.90 1.24
C LYS A 7 -5.33 -11.10 2.40
N GLN A 8 -5.40 -12.30 2.97
CA GLN A 8 -6.25 -12.60 4.13
C GLN A 8 -5.88 -11.74 5.34
N GLU A 9 -4.59 -11.59 5.64
CA GLU A 9 -4.13 -10.72 6.73
C GLU A 9 -4.46 -9.24 6.46
N LEU A 10 -4.24 -8.76 5.23
CA LEU A 10 -4.59 -7.38 4.87
C LEU A 10 -6.11 -7.12 4.96
N MET A 11 -6.93 -8.09 4.56
CA MET A 11 -8.39 -8.02 4.72
C MET A 11 -8.80 -8.02 6.20
N ARG A 12 -8.10 -8.76 7.06
CA ARG A 12 -8.33 -8.71 8.52
C ARG A 12 -7.99 -7.33 9.11
N ILE A 13 -6.91 -6.70 8.63
CA ILE A 13 -6.45 -5.40 9.14
C ILE A 13 -7.36 -4.25 8.66
N PHE A 14 -7.66 -4.22 7.36
CA PHE A 14 -8.32 -3.08 6.73
C PHE A 14 -9.81 -3.28 6.46
N GLY A 15 -10.30 -4.53 6.51
CA GLY A 15 -11.69 -4.91 6.23
C GLY A 15 -11.82 -5.78 4.98
N ASN A 16 -12.90 -6.56 4.91
CA ASN A 16 -13.15 -7.51 3.81
C ASN A 16 -13.50 -6.85 2.47
N GLN A 17 -13.80 -5.55 2.48
CA GLN A 17 -14.20 -4.77 1.31
C GLN A 17 -13.02 -4.22 0.49
N ILE A 18 -11.78 -4.46 0.91
CA ILE A 18 -10.60 -3.93 0.22
C ILE A 18 -10.37 -4.64 -1.12
N ALA A 19 -10.07 -3.86 -2.16
CA ALA A 19 -9.67 -4.37 -3.46
C ALA A 19 -8.14 -4.48 -3.58
N PHE A 20 -7.68 -5.39 -4.43
CA PHE A 20 -6.27 -5.58 -4.74
C PHE A 20 -6.02 -5.34 -6.23
N ASN A 21 -4.88 -4.74 -6.59
CA ASN A 21 -4.53 -4.57 -7.99
C ASN A 21 -4.23 -5.92 -8.68
N LYS A 22 -4.44 -5.98 -10.00
CA LYS A 22 -4.25 -7.21 -10.80
C LYS A 22 -2.86 -7.86 -10.64
N ASP A 23 -1.83 -7.04 -10.40
CA ASP A 23 -0.43 -7.49 -10.32
C ASP A 23 -0.01 -7.86 -8.88
N PHE A 24 -0.94 -7.80 -7.93
CA PHE A 24 -0.66 -7.99 -6.51
C PHE A 24 0.01 -9.34 -6.23
N ASP A 25 -0.56 -10.44 -6.74
CA ASP A 25 -0.05 -11.78 -6.48
C ASP A 25 1.37 -11.97 -7.01
N SER A 26 1.63 -11.48 -8.22
CA SER A 26 2.95 -11.51 -8.85
C SER A 26 3.99 -10.75 -8.02
N HIS A 27 3.63 -9.59 -7.48
CA HIS A 27 4.55 -8.83 -6.63
C HIS A 27 4.69 -9.44 -5.23
N ALA A 28 3.63 -10.00 -4.66
CA ALA A 28 3.62 -10.61 -3.34
C ALA A 28 4.53 -11.84 -3.31
N ALA A 29 4.51 -12.67 -4.36
CA ALA A 29 5.40 -13.83 -4.51
C ALA A 29 6.90 -13.47 -4.52
N LEU A 30 7.23 -12.20 -4.81
CA LEU A 30 8.61 -11.71 -4.86
C LEU A 30 9.07 -11.10 -3.52
N ILE A 31 8.16 -10.89 -2.57
CA ILE A 31 8.51 -10.42 -1.23
C ILE A 31 8.95 -11.63 -0.41
N LYS A 32 10.26 -11.90 -0.39
CA LYS A 32 10.84 -12.90 0.51
C LYS A 32 11.20 -12.24 1.84
N ASN A 33 10.72 -12.78 2.96
CA ASN A 33 11.13 -12.44 4.34
C ASN A 33 10.85 -11.00 4.82
N ILE A 34 9.94 -10.25 4.19
CA ILE A 34 9.58 -8.87 4.64
C ILE A 34 8.13 -8.83 5.18
N ASP A 35 7.54 -10.01 5.35
CA ASP A 35 6.14 -10.23 5.73
C ASP A 35 5.80 -9.58 7.08
N ASP A 36 6.64 -9.79 8.11
CA ASP A 36 6.39 -9.25 9.44
C ASP A 36 6.52 -7.72 9.49
N THR A 37 7.45 -7.14 8.74
CA THR A 37 7.61 -5.67 8.66
C THR A 37 6.44 -5.03 7.92
N LEU A 38 5.93 -5.68 6.86
CA LEU A 38 4.79 -5.19 6.10
C LEU A 38 3.51 -5.22 6.94
N LEU A 39 3.20 -6.36 7.57
CA LEU A 39 2.00 -6.50 8.38
C LEU A 39 2.04 -5.59 9.61
N SER A 40 3.18 -5.45 10.27
CA SER A 40 3.36 -4.52 11.38
C SER A 40 3.11 -3.07 10.96
N TRP A 41 3.59 -2.67 9.78
CA TRP A 41 3.33 -1.36 9.21
C TRP A 41 1.83 -1.16 8.91
N CYS A 42 1.17 -2.16 8.32
CA CYS A 42 -0.28 -2.13 8.09
C CYS A 42 -1.10 -2.02 9.39
N GLN A 43 -0.68 -2.67 10.46
CA GLN A 43 -1.30 -2.57 11.78
C GLN A 43 -1.12 -1.17 12.38
N ALA A 44 0.09 -0.60 12.29
CA ALA A 44 0.36 0.77 12.74
C ALA A 44 -0.47 1.81 11.96
N LEU A 45 -0.70 1.57 10.66
CA LEU A 45 -1.61 2.38 9.85
C LEU A 45 -3.04 2.34 10.37
N LYS A 46 -3.55 1.14 10.65
CA LYS A 46 -4.92 0.95 11.17
C LYS A 46 -5.12 1.64 12.53
N ARG A 47 -4.06 1.72 13.34
CA ARG A 47 -4.04 2.43 14.64
C ARG A 47 -3.84 3.95 14.51
N GLY A 48 -3.59 4.48 13.31
CA GLY A 48 -3.38 5.91 13.08
C GLY A 48 -1.99 6.41 13.49
N GLU A 49 -1.01 5.52 13.67
CA GLU A 49 0.35 5.86 14.12
C GLU A 49 1.22 6.42 12.97
N ILE A 50 0.78 6.23 11.72
CA ILE A 50 1.51 6.63 10.52
C ILE A 50 0.76 7.75 9.79
N ARG A 51 1.51 8.76 9.35
CA ARG A 51 0.96 9.92 8.63
C ARG A 51 0.64 9.58 7.18
N ALA A 52 -0.56 9.94 6.75
CA ALA A 52 -0.98 9.78 5.36
C ALA A 52 -0.47 10.92 4.47
N LEU A 53 -0.41 10.66 3.16
CA LEU A 53 -0.18 11.67 2.14
C LEU A 53 -1.51 12.05 1.51
N ARG A 54 -1.78 13.36 1.38
CA ARG A 54 -2.97 13.82 0.67
C ARG A 54 -2.73 13.72 -0.83
N ALA A 55 -3.65 13.09 -1.56
CA ALA A 55 -3.59 13.02 -3.02
C ALA A 55 -4.09 14.34 -3.62
N PRO A 56 -3.23 15.21 -4.21
CA PRO A 56 -3.66 16.55 -4.60
C PRO A 56 -4.70 16.58 -5.72
N LYS A 57 -4.72 15.54 -6.58
CA LYS A 57 -5.64 15.45 -7.72
C LYS A 57 -6.85 14.53 -7.47
N MET A 58 -6.99 14.00 -6.25
CA MET A 58 -8.11 13.16 -5.88
C MET A 58 -8.64 13.65 -4.53
N GLU A 59 -9.66 14.52 -4.60
CA GLU A 59 -10.35 14.99 -3.41
C GLU A 59 -10.89 13.78 -2.62
N ASP A 60 -10.83 13.88 -1.30
CA ASP A 60 -11.17 12.83 -0.34
C ASP A 60 -10.33 11.55 -0.35
N CYS A 61 -9.21 11.53 -1.10
CA CYS A 61 -8.25 10.42 -1.09
C CYS A 61 -7.01 10.73 -0.26
N VAL A 62 -6.71 9.85 0.70
CA VAL A 62 -5.39 9.82 1.35
C VAL A 62 -4.69 8.50 1.04
N ILE A 63 -3.37 8.58 0.89
CA ILE A 63 -2.55 7.51 0.36
C ILE A 63 -1.38 7.25 1.30
N PHE A 64 -1.15 5.97 1.59
CA PHE A 64 0.03 5.51 2.32
C PHE A 64 0.94 4.75 1.38
N ILE A 65 2.24 5.03 1.46
CA ILE A 65 3.23 4.47 0.55
C ILE A 65 4.40 3.98 1.37
N LYS A 66 4.64 2.67 1.36
CA LYS A 66 5.79 2.06 2.04
C LYS A 66 6.66 1.33 1.04
N LYS A 67 7.96 1.62 1.11
CA LYS A 67 9.00 0.90 0.38
C LYS A 67 9.38 -0.38 1.12
N ILE A 68 9.49 -1.47 0.37
CA ILE A 68 9.78 -2.82 0.84
C ILE A 68 11.11 -3.27 0.19
N GLY A 69 12.16 -3.41 1.01
CA GLY A 69 13.45 -3.97 0.61
C GLY A 69 14.23 -3.19 -0.47
N ALA A 70 15.23 -3.85 -1.05
CA ALA A 70 16.13 -3.28 -2.06
C ALA A 70 15.49 -3.18 -3.46
N SER A 71 14.57 -4.08 -3.81
CA SER A 71 13.93 -4.13 -5.14
C SER A 71 12.86 -3.06 -5.38
N ASN A 72 12.81 -2.02 -4.54
CA ASN A 72 11.86 -0.91 -4.61
C ASN A 72 10.41 -1.37 -4.82
N ARG A 73 9.94 -2.39 -4.07
CA ARG A 73 8.52 -2.74 -4.07
C ARG A 73 7.77 -1.74 -3.19
N CYS A 74 6.61 -1.29 -3.63
CA CYS A 74 5.77 -0.36 -2.87
C CYS A 74 4.42 -0.99 -2.57
N ILE A 75 3.95 -0.82 -1.34
CA ILE A 75 2.55 -0.98 -1.01
C ILE A 75 1.90 0.41 -1.02
N VAL A 76 0.77 0.52 -1.72
CA VAL A 76 -0.03 1.74 -1.77
C VAL A 76 -1.41 1.44 -1.22
N ILE A 77 -1.82 2.16 -0.19
CA ILE A 77 -3.13 1.98 0.43
C ILE A 77 -3.92 3.26 0.25
N LYS A 78 -5.11 3.14 -0.33
CA LYS A 78 -6.03 4.25 -0.59
C LYS A 78 -7.16 4.23 0.41
N ILE A 79 -7.36 5.35 1.09
CA ILE A 79 -8.54 5.63 1.91
C ILE A 79 -9.41 6.64 1.18
N VAL A 80 -10.72 6.38 1.13
CA VAL A 80 -11.74 7.31 0.63
C VAL A 80 -12.79 7.47 1.72
N ASN A 81 -13.11 8.71 2.09
CA ASN A 81 -14.11 9.02 3.14
C ASN A 81 -13.85 8.28 4.47
N GLY A 82 -12.57 8.14 4.87
CA GLY A 82 -12.19 7.47 6.11
C GLY A 82 -12.19 5.94 6.06
N GLU A 83 -12.56 5.34 4.91
CA GLU A 83 -12.56 3.89 4.72
C GLU A 83 -11.42 3.42 3.83
N PHE A 84 -10.74 2.34 4.22
CA PHE A 84 -9.79 1.65 3.34
C PHE A 84 -10.53 1.05 2.14
N LYS A 85 -10.10 1.40 0.92
CA LYS A 85 -10.73 0.93 -0.32
C LYS A 85 -9.84 0.00 -1.11
N GLU A 86 -8.56 0.31 -1.24
CA GLU A 86 -7.68 -0.40 -2.17
C GLU A 86 -6.29 -0.59 -1.56
N VAL A 87 -5.70 -1.77 -1.79
CA VAL A 87 -4.31 -2.10 -1.47
C VAL A 87 -3.60 -2.56 -2.73
N HIS A 88 -2.59 -1.81 -3.12
CA HIS A 88 -1.83 -2.05 -4.34
C HIS A 88 -0.43 -2.48 -3.96
N LEU A 89 0.06 -3.51 -4.62
CA LEU A 89 1.45 -3.90 -4.55
C LEU A 89 2.06 -3.74 -5.93
N GLY A 90 3.20 -3.07 -5.98
CA GLY A 90 3.85 -2.69 -7.23
C GLY A 90 5.35 -2.52 -7.08
N ASP A 91 5.99 -2.17 -8.19
CA ASP A 91 7.40 -1.83 -8.25
C ASP A 91 7.62 -0.31 -8.31
N HIS A 92 8.88 0.11 -8.46
CA HIS A 92 9.22 1.52 -8.58
C HIS A 92 8.50 2.20 -9.76
N ALA A 93 8.40 1.53 -10.91
CA ALA A 93 7.74 2.07 -12.09
C ALA A 93 6.23 2.24 -11.87
N TYR A 94 5.60 1.29 -11.17
CA TYR A 94 4.23 1.36 -10.72
C TYR A 94 3.99 2.57 -9.82
N TYR A 95 4.83 2.76 -8.80
CA TYR A 95 4.80 3.94 -7.93
C TYR A 95 4.93 5.24 -8.73
N ASP A 96 5.93 5.31 -9.61
CA ASP A 96 6.25 6.52 -10.38
C ASP A 96 5.13 6.94 -11.32
N ARG A 97 4.40 5.96 -11.86
CA ARG A 97 3.18 6.20 -12.63
C ARG A 97 2.03 6.65 -11.73
N LEU A 98 1.77 5.93 -10.64
CA LEU A 98 0.63 6.23 -9.76
C LEU A 98 0.76 7.62 -9.15
N ARG A 99 1.94 7.99 -8.63
CA ARG A 99 2.20 9.32 -8.05
C ARG A 99 1.89 10.45 -9.04
N LYS A 100 2.20 10.29 -10.33
CA LYS A 100 1.91 11.30 -11.35
C LYS A 100 0.41 11.47 -11.59
N ILE A 101 -0.34 10.36 -11.59
CA ILE A 101 -1.80 10.35 -11.74
C ILE A 101 -2.45 11.11 -10.59
N ILE A 102 -2.06 10.76 -9.35
CA ILE A 102 -2.67 11.32 -8.13
C ILE A 102 -2.07 12.69 -7.72
N GLY A 103 -0.97 13.12 -8.35
CA GLY A 103 -0.34 14.42 -8.12
C GLY A 103 0.71 14.48 -7.00
N LEU A 104 1.27 13.35 -6.56
CA LEU A 104 2.31 13.29 -5.52
C LEU A 104 3.72 13.57 -6.06
N LYS A 105 4.56 14.18 -5.21
CA LYS A 105 5.99 14.44 -5.50
C LYS A 105 6.79 13.13 -5.47
N LYS A 106 7.99 13.14 -6.06
CA LYS A 106 8.84 11.94 -6.21
C LYS A 106 9.30 11.33 -4.89
N ASP A 107 9.37 12.14 -3.83
CA ASP A 107 9.91 11.75 -2.53
C ASP A 107 8.79 11.54 -1.47
N SER A 108 7.55 11.37 -1.92
CA SER A 108 6.39 11.17 -1.04
C SER A 108 6.31 9.71 -0.55
N ILE A 109 7.37 9.19 0.07
CA ILE A 109 7.41 7.83 0.64
C ILE A 109 7.46 7.91 2.16
N ILE A 110 6.74 7.03 2.84
CA ILE A 110 6.79 6.88 4.29
C ILE A 110 7.83 5.81 4.62
N HIS A 111 8.83 6.20 5.42
CA HIS A 111 9.90 5.32 5.88
C HIS A 111 9.45 4.47 7.07
#